data_AF-A0A4R9EMP9-F1
#
_entry.id   AF-A0A4R9EMP9-F1
#
_cell.length_a   1.000
_cell.length_b   1.000
_cell.length_c   1.000
_cell.angle_alpha   90.00
_cell.angle_beta   90.00
_cell.angle_gamma   90.00
#
_symmetry.space_group_name_H-M   'P 1'
#
loop_
_entity.id
_entity.type
_entity.pdbx_description
1 polymer ?
#
loop_
_entity_poly.entity_id
_entity_poly.type
_entity_poly.pdbx_seq_one_letter_code
_entity_poly.pdbx_strand_id
1 'polypeptide(L)'
;MSRKAAALGSLLAAALLLSGCGESDDGSGGSGSGSDGGSESAAAEAKLLGQVPMAKVKKTEMVGAMGMWTTDKNFVKADLHKIVGYPLTGGKAEWTVPLGGEICWSSAEPTKDGLVAVLFQNAKKDPSVCTEVGLVDLNKGKLLWQKQATDEYGSAQMFDEVTIGGGTVAAAGSLTDAGWKVTGEPLWKPSDDKCPVEGYAGSDDKLIALRDCGEVDSPQLSLQTVDPATKAVKSTYKLPAGTENAHVVSTDPLVVGADGGDAKKGSSGASEFLTIDDSGAQGKLLSTISTVGGKYGKYKLDCPATEVTGCQQIAVTKDTLFLGTSEPSSAASEADNDLVAIDLKTGKQKGKAEGVAEGPLTPVGVADDGKVIAYQEASVVDEAGGAVWELDPTTYKKTKVQQNPNATWEMEARFTTERRILFAGERLYIGGEHVTAPSTVFKKKQPLAAIFGAK
;
A
#
# COMPACT_ATOMS: atom_id res chain seq x y z
N MET A 1 87.84 19.55 41.30
CA MET A 1 87.59 18.95 42.63
C MET A 1 86.52 17.88 42.45
N SER A 2 86.81 16.66 42.93
CA SER A 2 85.93 15.56 43.38
C SER A 2 84.58 15.30 42.70
N ARG A 3 84.11 14.07 42.49
CA ARG A 3 84.58 12.67 42.62
C ARG A 3 83.32 11.84 42.31
N LYS A 4 83.48 10.73 41.56
CA LYS A 4 82.70 9.46 41.67
C LYS A 4 81.19 9.51 41.35
N ALA A 5 80.50 8.43 41.01
CA ALA A 5 80.73 7.14 40.35
C ALA A 5 79.35 6.43 40.34
N ALA A 6 79.29 5.34 39.57
CA ALA A 6 78.32 4.24 39.60
C ALA A 6 77.01 4.45 38.83
N ALA A 7 76.38 3.43 38.22
CA ALA A 7 76.79 2.15 37.61
C ALA A 7 75.47 1.51 37.13
N LEU A 8 75.54 0.73 36.03
CA LEU A 8 74.58 -0.33 35.63
C LEU A 8 73.15 0.15 35.27
N GLY A 9 72.47 -0.32 34.25
CA GLY A 9 72.64 -1.44 33.35
C GLY A 9 71.42 -1.45 32.42
N SER A 10 71.62 -1.98 31.23
CA SER A 10 70.81 -1.95 30.02
C SER A 10 69.31 -2.26 30.15
N LEU A 11 68.48 -1.62 29.32
CA LEU A 11 67.59 -2.31 28.36
C LEU A 11 67.17 -1.35 27.25
N LEU A 12 67.58 -1.70 26.03
CA LEU A 12 67.24 -1.04 24.77
C LEU A 12 65.77 -1.28 24.40
N ALA A 13 65.12 -0.23 23.90
CA ALA A 13 64.32 -0.29 22.67
C ALA A 13 64.27 1.13 22.06
N ALA A 14 65.23 1.42 21.18
CA ALA A 14 65.15 2.52 20.20
C ALA A 14 64.03 2.17 19.20
N ALA A 15 63.03 3.02 18.96
CA ALA A 15 63.07 4.25 18.17
C ALA A 15 63.53 3.99 16.72
N LEU A 16 62.72 4.45 15.75
CA LEU A 16 63.18 5.35 14.67
C LEU A 16 62.03 5.62 13.67
N LEU A 17 61.32 6.73 13.90
CA LEU A 17 60.91 7.64 12.84
C LEU A 17 62.15 8.45 12.42
N LEU A 18 62.31 8.74 11.12
CA LEU A 18 63.06 9.86 10.50
C LEU A 18 63.05 9.59 8.98
N SER A 19 62.17 10.19 8.17
CA SER A 19 62.36 11.48 7.48
C SER A 19 63.74 11.64 6.83
N GLY A 20 63.79 11.58 5.49
CA GLY A 20 64.94 11.96 4.68
C GLY A 20 64.50 12.32 3.25
N CYS A 21 64.72 13.57 2.85
CA CYS A 21 64.48 14.15 1.54
C CYS A 21 65.48 13.64 0.48
N GLY A 22 65.08 13.64 -0.80
CA GLY A 22 65.99 13.50 -1.94
C GLY A 22 65.27 13.26 -3.28
N GLU A 23 65.40 14.21 -4.19
CA GLU A 23 64.76 14.36 -5.50
C GLU A 23 65.53 13.60 -6.60
N SER A 24 64.83 12.92 -7.54
CA SER A 24 65.11 12.80 -9.02
C SER A 24 64.50 11.53 -9.65
N ASP A 25 63.71 11.74 -10.72
CA ASP A 25 63.33 10.90 -11.88
C ASP A 25 63.13 9.37 -11.76
N ASP A 26 61.90 8.90 -12.00
CA ASP A 26 61.48 8.23 -13.26
C ASP A 26 60.04 7.69 -13.14
N GLY A 27 59.26 7.85 -14.21
CA GLY A 27 57.79 7.75 -14.19
C GLY A 27 57.17 6.36 -14.12
N SER A 28 55.92 6.30 -13.64
CA SER A 28 54.88 5.35 -14.09
C SER A 28 53.53 5.64 -13.41
N GLY A 29 52.44 5.56 -14.20
CA GLY A 29 51.16 5.02 -13.73
C GLY A 29 50.18 5.97 -13.05
N GLY A 30 49.11 6.32 -13.76
CA GLY A 30 47.95 7.01 -13.19
C GLY A 30 47.06 6.11 -12.32
N SER A 31 46.29 6.73 -11.43
CA SER A 31 44.83 6.59 -11.32
C SER A 31 44.34 7.13 -9.97
N GLY A 32 43.09 7.60 -9.94
CA GLY A 32 42.26 7.49 -8.74
C GLY A 32 42.28 8.66 -7.78
N SER A 33 41.65 9.77 -8.16
CA SER A 33 40.99 10.66 -7.20
C SER A 33 39.98 9.84 -6.40
N GLY A 34 40.30 9.55 -5.13
CA GLY A 34 39.38 8.94 -4.19
C GLY A 34 38.17 9.84 -3.99
N SER A 35 37.02 9.39 -4.48
CA SER A 35 35.73 9.97 -4.16
C SER A 35 35.40 9.63 -2.71
N ASP A 36 35.03 10.64 -1.94
CA ASP A 36 34.47 10.51 -0.59
C ASP A 36 33.29 9.53 -0.61
N GLY A 37 33.51 8.36 -0.01
CA GLY A 37 32.47 7.41 0.32
C GLY A 37 31.66 7.94 1.50
N GLY A 38 30.57 8.63 1.20
CA GLY A 38 29.54 8.91 2.19
C GLY A 38 29.04 7.60 2.79
N SER A 39 29.21 7.46 4.11
CA SER A 39 28.70 6.37 4.94
C SER A 39 27.25 6.05 4.58
N GLU A 40 27.02 4.99 3.80
CA GLU A 40 25.71 4.36 3.72
C GLU A 40 25.39 3.83 5.12
N SER A 41 24.32 4.36 5.73
CA SER A 41 23.79 3.78 6.95
C SER A 41 23.42 2.34 6.64
N ALA A 42 24.02 1.38 7.33
CA ALA A 42 23.63 -0.02 7.19
C ALA A 42 22.12 -0.16 7.48
N ALA A 43 21.41 -0.89 6.63
CA ALA A 43 20.00 -1.19 6.82
C ALA A 43 19.78 -1.86 8.19
N ALA A 44 18.63 -1.62 8.81
CA ALA A 44 18.31 -2.30 10.05
C ALA A 44 18.03 -3.80 9.79
N GLU A 45 18.78 -4.67 10.47
CA GLU A 45 18.50 -6.10 10.49
C GLU A 45 17.24 -6.36 11.34
N ALA A 46 16.13 -6.70 10.68
CA ALA A 46 14.87 -6.97 11.35
C ALA A 46 14.80 -8.40 11.89
N LYS A 47 13.87 -8.60 12.81
CA LYS A 47 13.43 -9.90 13.32
C LYS A 47 11.95 -10.08 13.01
N LEU A 48 11.50 -11.33 12.95
CA LEU A 48 10.08 -11.64 13.05
C LEU A 48 9.64 -11.37 14.50
N LEU A 49 8.95 -10.25 14.71
CA LEU A 49 8.50 -9.82 16.05
C LEU A 49 7.25 -10.59 16.48
N GLY A 50 6.32 -10.83 15.55
CA GLY A 50 5.06 -11.48 15.84
C GLY A 50 4.32 -11.97 14.60
N GLN A 51 3.35 -12.84 14.84
CA GLN A 51 2.46 -13.37 13.83
C GLN A 51 1.02 -13.39 14.34
N VAL A 52 0.07 -13.07 13.47
CA VAL A 52 -1.35 -13.32 13.72
C VAL A 52 -1.69 -14.70 13.17
N PRO A 53 -2.12 -15.66 13.99
CA PRO A 53 -2.44 -16.99 13.53
C PRO A 53 -3.66 -16.96 12.61
N MET A 54 -3.64 -17.77 11.54
CA MET A 54 -4.82 -18.00 10.71
C MET A 54 -5.94 -18.66 11.54
N ALA A 55 -7.13 -18.08 11.53
CA ALA A 55 -8.29 -18.69 12.16
C ALA A 55 -8.66 -20.01 11.46
N LYS A 56 -9.32 -20.92 12.20
CA LYS A 56 -9.73 -22.21 11.65
C LYS A 56 -11.08 -22.06 10.92
N VAL A 57 -11.09 -22.40 9.64
CA VAL A 57 -12.28 -22.46 8.78
C VAL A 57 -12.42 -23.84 8.15
N LYS A 58 -13.56 -24.15 7.52
CA LYS A 58 -13.77 -25.43 6.83
C LYS A 58 -12.87 -25.53 5.59
N LYS A 59 -12.62 -26.76 5.11
CA LYS A 59 -11.59 -27.09 4.09
C LYS A 59 -11.71 -26.37 2.73
N THR A 60 -12.82 -25.71 2.45
CA THR A 60 -13.08 -25.00 1.18
C THR A 60 -13.58 -23.58 1.43
N GLU A 61 -13.50 -23.12 2.67
CA GLU A 61 -14.03 -21.83 3.09
C GLU A 61 -12.92 -20.79 3.00
N MET A 62 -13.25 -19.69 2.34
CA MET A 62 -12.48 -18.46 2.28
C MET A 62 -13.38 -17.40 2.88
N VAL A 63 -12.88 -16.71 3.89
CA VAL A 63 -13.64 -15.68 4.61
C VAL A 63 -12.85 -14.37 4.55
N GLY A 64 -13.51 -13.32 4.11
CA GLY A 64 -13.01 -11.95 4.10
C GLY A 64 -12.42 -11.56 5.46
N ALA A 65 -11.23 -10.99 5.36
CA ALA A 65 -10.42 -10.44 6.44
C ALA A 65 -9.75 -9.13 5.98
N MET A 66 -10.38 -8.44 5.02
CA MET A 66 -9.94 -7.16 4.50
C MET A 66 -9.93 -6.12 5.62
N GLY A 67 -8.75 -5.55 5.89
CA GLY A 67 -8.54 -4.60 6.98
C GLY A 67 -7.26 -4.89 7.73
N MET A 68 -6.30 -3.98 7.60
CA MET A 68 -5.03 -4.02 8.30
C MET A 68 -4.53 -2.58 8.47
N TRP A 69 -4.23 -2.19 9.70
CA TRP A 69 -3.89 -0.81 10.05
C TRP A 69 -2.88 -0.76 11.19
N THR A 70 -2.37 0.42 11.47
CA THR A 70 -1.57 0.71 12.66
C THR A 70 -2.08 1.96 13.37
N THR A 71 -1.83 2.02 14.68
CA THR A 71 -1.90 3.23 15.49
C THR A 71 -0.54 3.42 16.17
N ASP A 72 -0.40 4.46 16.99
CA ASP A 72 0.79 4.64 17.83
C ASP A 72 1.06 3.48 18.81
N LYS A 73 0.06 2.62 19.05
CA LYS A 73 0.11 1.56 20.08
C LYS A 73 -0.17 0.16 19.53
N ASN A 74 -0.96 0.07 18.47
CA ASN A 74 -1.49 -1.21 18.02
C ASN A 74 -1.20 -1.49 16.55
N PHE A 75 -0.83 -2.74 16.29
CA PHE A 75 -1.08 -3.36 14.99
C PHE A 75 -2.52 -3.89 15.00
N VAL A 76 -3.33 -3.55 14.00
CA VAL A 76 -4.72 -3.96 13.91
C VAL A 76 -4.95 -4.82 12.68
N LYS A 77 -5.65 -5.94 12.85
CA LYS A 77 -6.00 -6.84 11.75
C LYS A 77 -7.45 -7.30 11.86
N ALA A 78 -8.19 -7.19 10.77
CA ALA A 78 -9.47 -7.87 10.61
C ALA A 78 -9.26 -9.38 10.44
N ASP A 79 -10.12 -10.16 11.07
CA ASP A 79 -10.06 -11.63 11.17
C ASP A 79 -11.50 -12.16 11.20
N LEU A 80 -11.66 -13.48 11.28
CA LEU A 80 -12.96 -14.17 11.26
C LEU A 80 -13.96 -13.55 12.26
N HIS A 81 -14.90 -12.77 11.71
CA HIS A 81 -15.99 -12.06 12.41
C HIS A 81 -15.54 -11.08 13.51
N LYS A 82 -14.37 -10.47 13.37
CA LYS A 82 -13.83 -9.54 14.37
C LYS A 82 -12.70 -8.66 13.81
N ILE A 83 -12.41 -7.58 14.53
CA ILE A 83 -11.20 -6.77 14.35
C ILE A 83 -10.39 -6.83 15.64
N VAL A 84 -9.09 -7.10 15.53
CA VAL A 84 -8.23 -7.36 16.69
C VAL A 84 -7.06 -6.40 16.71
N GLY A 85 -6.85 -5.74 17.84
CA GLY A 85 -5.66 -4.96 18.13
C GLY A 85 -4.64 -5.76 18.92
N TYR A 86 -3.42 -5.79 18.40
CA TYR A 86 -2.24 -6.41 19.01
C TYR A 86 -1.24 -5.30 19.40
N PRO A 87 -0.29 -5.56 20.29
CA PRO A 87 0.88 -4.69 20.43
C PRO A 87 1.57 -4.52 19.07
N LEU A 88 2.30 -3.41 18.84
CA LEU A 88 3.03 -3.19 17.57
C LEU A 88 4.06 -4.28 17.25
N THR A 89 4.54 -5.02 18.24
CA THR A 89 5.44 -6.17 18.07
C THR A 89 4.69 -7.50 17.90
N GLY A 90 3.35 -7.47 17.84
CA GLY A 90 2.48 -8.64 17.88
C GLY A 90 2.32 -9.24 19.28
N GLY A 91 1.86 -10.49 19.33
CA GLY A 91 1.65 -11.23 20.58
C GLY A 91 0.18 -11.37 20.94
N LYS A 92 -0.14 -11.32 22.24
CA LYS A 92 -1.52 -11.47 22.71
C LYS A 92 -2.34 -10.24 22.33
N ALA A 93 -3.56 -10.45 21.85
CA ALA A 93 -4.51 -9.36 21.59
C ALA A 93 -4.72 -8.49 22.85
N GLU A 94 -4.66 -7.17 22.66
CA GLU A 94 -4.96 -6.18 23.70
C GLU A 94 -6.45 -5.84 23.72
N TRP A 95 -7.09 -5.84 22.56
CA TRP A 95 -8.53 -5.62 22.42
C TRP A 95 -9.10 -6.36 21.21
N THR A 96 -10.42 -6.54 21.20
CA THR A 96 -11.16 -7.19 20.10
C THR A 96 -12.52 -6.53 19.95
N VAL A 97 -12.87 -6.21 18.71
CA VAL A 97 -14.19 -5.74 18.30
C VAL A 97 -14.89 -6.90 17.57
N PRO A 98 -15.93 -7.53 18.16
CA PRO A 98 -16.69 -8.55 17.46
C PRO A 98 -17.55 -7.91 16.36
N LEU A 99 -17.65 -8.58 15.22
CA LEU A 99 -18.52 -8.23 14.10
C LEU A 99 -19.68 -9.22 13.98
N GLY A 100 -20.77 -8.77 13.39
CA GLY A 100 -21.97 -9.58 13.18
C GLY A 100 -21.84 -10.63 12.07
N GLY A 101 -20.74 -10.64 11.34
CA GLY A 101 -20.45 -11.53 10.21
C GLY A 101 -19.07 -11.25 9.62
N GLU A 102 -18.80 -11.86 8.47
CA GLU A 102 -17.58 -11.66 7.68
C GLU A 102 -17.42 -10.22 7.22
N ILE A 103 -16.19 -9.71 7.24
CA ILE A 103 -15.89 -8.38 6.70
C ILE A 103 -15.79 -8.46 5.18
N CYS A 104 -16.54 -7.60 4.51
CA CYS A 104 -16.62 -7.53 3.05
C CYS A 104 -15.74 -6.44 2.47
N TRP A 105 -15.58 -5.33 3.20
CA TRP A 105 -14.69 -4.25 2.78
C TRP A 105 -14.31 -3.38 3.97
N SER A 106 -13.26 -2.59 3.81
CA SER A 106 -12.87 -1.60 4.81
C SER A 106 -12.14 -0.44 4.18
N SER A 107 -12.26 0.75 4.75
CA SER A 107 -11.46 1.90 4.31
C SER A 107 -9.98 1.57 4.44
N ALA A 108 -9.22 1.80 3.37
CA ALA A 108 -7.80 1.45 3.32
C ALA A 108 -7.04 2.14 4.45
N GLU A 109 -7.04 3.46 4.52
CA GLU A 109 -6.31 4.21 5.54
C GLU A 109 -7.24 4.64 6.70
N PRO A 110 -6.72 4.68 7.94
CA PRO A 110 -7.43 5.32 9.03
C PRO A 110 -7.43 6.84 8.85
N THR A 111 -8.46 7.51 9.36
CA THR A 111 -8.39 8.97 9.51
C THR A 111 -7.30 9.35 10.51
N LYS A 112 -6.91 10.64 10.54
CA LYS A 112 -6.01 11.20 11.57
C LYS A 112 -6.43 10.89 13.02
N ASP A 113 -7.73 10.74 13.26
CA ASP A 113 -8.29 10.41 14.59
C ASP A 113 -8.28 8.89 14.88
N GLY A 114 -7.78 8.08 13.95
CA GLY A 114 -7.74 6.61 14.04
C GLY A 114 -9.08 5.95 13.76
N LEU A 115 -9.93 6.56 12.93
CA LEU A 115 -11.24 6.00 12.54
C LEU A 115 -11.13 5.21 11.24
N VAL A 116 -11.77 4.05 11.18
CA VAL A 116 -11.91 3.26 9.94
C VAL A 116 -13.36 2.86 9.73
N ALA A 117 -13.80 2.89 8.48
CA ALA A 117 -15.11 2.37 8.09
C ALA A 117 -14.97 0.91 7.69
N VAL A 118 -15.95 0.11 8.08
CA VAL A 118 -15.99 -1.33 7.79
C VAL A 118 -17.36 -1.72 7.29
N LEU A 119 -17.39 -2.58 6.29
CA LEU A 119 -18.58 -3.18 5.72
C LEU A 119 -18.54 -4.68 6.02
N PHE A 120 -19.59 -5.22 6.61
CA PHE A 120 -19.62 -6.63 6.98
C PHE A 120 -21.01 -7.25 6.80
N GLN A 121 -21.03 -8.57 6.77
CA GLN A 121 -22.25 -9.35 6.62
C GLN A 121 -23.13 -9.28 7.87
N ASN A 122 -24.44 -9.37 7.66
CA ASN A 122 -25.37 -9.70 8.73
C ASN A 122 -25.57 -11.23 8.80
N ALA A 123 -24.84 -11.92 9.68
CA ALA A 123 -24.92 -13.38 9.80
C ALA A 123 -26.25 -13.91 10.36
N LYS A 124 -27.18 -13.02 10.76
CA LYS A 124 -28.55 -13.41 11.17
C LYS A 124 -29.49 -13.57 9.97
N LYS A 125 -29.03 -13.21 8.76
CA LYS A 125 -29.77 -13.37 7.50
C LYS A 125 -29.22 -14.56 6.71
N ASP A 126 -30.10 -15.17 5.93
CA ASP A 126 -29.78 -16.27 5.04
C ASP A 126 -30.30 -15.94 3.61
N PRO A 127 -29.39 -15.74 2.62
CA PRO A 127 -27.94 -15.73 2.77
C PRO A 127 -27.44 -14.53 3.60
N SER A 128 -26.26 -14.68 4.21
CA SER A 128 -25.59 -13.58 4.89
C SER A 128 -24.97 -12.65 3.84
N VAL A 129 -25.40 -11.39 3.83
CA VAL A 129 -25.01 -10.38 2.82
C VAL A 129 -24.46 -9.11 3.47
N CYS A 130 -23.59 -8.42 2.75
CA CYS A 130 -22.84 -7.23 3.16
C CYS A 130 -23.77 -6.01 3.28
N THR A 131 -24.39 -5.86 4.45
CA THR A 131 -25.43 -4.83 4.69
C THR A 131 -25.14 -3.97 5.92
N GLU A 132 -24.15 -4.36 6.73
CA GLU A 132 -23.80 -3.68 7.97
C GLU A 132 -22.60 -2.76 7.74
N VAL A 133 -22.82 -1.46 7.89
CA VAL A 133 -21.78 -0.44 7.85
C VAL A 133 -21.44 -0.05 9.28
N GLY A 134 -20.15 -0.11 9.62
CA GLY A 134 -19.63 0.23 10.95
C GLY A 134 -18.54 1.28 10.88
N LEU A 135 -18.41 2.03 11.97
CA LEU A 135 -17.26 2.91 12.21
C LEU A 135 -16.52 2.43 13.44
N VAL A 136 -15.24 2.13 13.28
CA VAL A 136 -14.38 1.62 14.36
C VAL A 136 -13.35 2.67 14.71
N ASP A 137 -13.19 2.93 16.01
CA ASP A 137 -12.10 3.71 16.56
C ASP A 137 -10.96 2.75 16.96
N LEU A 138 -9.87 2.78 16.19
CA LEU A 138 -8.71 1.93 16.38
C LEU A 138 -7.96 2.25 17.67
N ASN A 139 -7.96 3.52 18.09
CA ASN A 139 -7.28 3.97 19.30
C ASN A 139 -8.01 3.49 20.57
N LYS A 140 -9.33 3.34 20.50
CA LYS A 140 -10.17 2.84 21.60
C LYS A 140 -10.45 1.33 21.51
N GLY A 141 -10.22 0.71 20.36
CA GLY A 141 -10.58 -0.69 20.10
C GLY A 141 -12.09 -0.92 20.19
N LYS A 142 -12.90 -0.03 19.61
CA LYS A 142 -14.36 -0.04 19.75
C LYS A 142 -15.08 0.25 18.44
N LEU A 143 -16.15 -0.52 18.19
CA LEU A 143 -17.19 -0.13 17.24
C LEU A 143 -17.99 1.03 17.83
N LEU A 144 -17.90 2.21 17.21
CA LEU A 144 -18.60 3.41 17.67
C LEU A 144 -20.09 3.35 17.34
N TRP A 145 -20.40 2.88 16.14
CA TRP A 145 -21.76 2.63 15.70
C TRP A 145 -21.78 1.59 14.57
N GLN A 146 -22.96 1.02 14.38
CA GLN A 146 -23.31 0.11 13.30
C GLN A 146 -24.66 0.53 12.73
N LYS A 147 -24.77 0.57 11.41
CA LYS A 147 -25.97 0.99 10.67
C LYS A 147 -26.19 0.10 9.46
N GLN A 148 -27.45 0.03 9.04
CA GLN A 148 -27.86 -0.43 7.73
C GLN A 148 -28.52 0.75 7.02
N ALA A 149 -28.44 0.79 5.69
CA ALA A 149 -29.29 1.66 4.90
C ALA A 149 -30.45 0.84 4.34
N THR A 150 -31.64 1.45 4.31
CA THR A 150 -32.82 0.83 3.72
C THR A 150 -33.31 1.65 2.54
N ASP A 151 -33.87 0.98 1.55
CA ASP A 151 -34.65 1.62 0.48
C ASP A 151 -35.96 2.23 1.04
N GLU A 152 -36.76 2.79 0.13
CA GLU A 152 -38.07 3.36 0.45
C GLU A 152 -39.08 2.33 0.98
N TYR A 153 -38.86 1.05 0.69
CA TYR A 153 -39.70 -0.08 1.14
C TYR A 153 -39.26 -0.63 2.50
N GLY A 154 -38.16 -0.12 3.07
CA GLY A 154 -37.61 -0.58 4.35
C GLY A 154 -36.71 -1.81 4.25
N SER A 155 -36.29 -2.20 3.04
CA SER A 155 -35.38 -3.34 2.82
C SER A 155 -33.93 -2.89 2.94
N ALA A 156 -33.14 -3.61 3.75
CA ALA A 156 -31.71 -3.34 3.89
C ALA A 156 -30.99 -3.57 2.56
N GLN A 157 -30.16 -2.60 2.16
CA GLN A 157 -29.42 -2.63 0.91
C GLN A 157 -28.04 -3.25 1.09
N MET A 158 -27.60 -3.98 0.07
CA MET A 158 -26.28 -4.58 0.00
C MET A 158 -25.29 -3.56 -0.55
N PHE A 159 -24.10 -3.53 0.03
CA PHE A 159 -22.98 -2.73 -0.46
C PHE A 159 -21.82 -3.64 -0.83
N ASP A 160 -20.95 -3.14 -1.70
CA ASP A 160 -19.74 -3.81 -2.15
C ASP A 160 -18.50 -3.17 -1.51
N GLU A 161 -18.52 -1.84 -1.29
CA GLU A 161 -17.42 -1.12 -0.65
C GLU A 161 -17.86 -0.01 0.32
N VAL A 162 -16.91 0.42 1.16
CA VAL A 162 -17.08 1.55 2.08
C VAL A 162 -15.77 2.33 2.25
N THR A 163 -15.88 3.65 2.36
CA THR A 163 -14.75 4.54 2.61
C THR A 163 -15.10 5.65 3.61
N ILE A 164 -14.09 6.44 4.00
CA ILE A 164 -14.27 7.68 4.75
C ILE A 164 -13.69 8.83 3.91
N GLY A 165 -14.47 9.88 3.68
CA GLY A 165 -14.00 11.11 3.05
C GLY A 165 -14.63 12.35 3.69
N GLY A 166 -13.85 13.35 4.05
CA GLY A 166 -14.36 14.65 4.53
C GLY A 166 -15.32 14.59 5.73
N GLY A 167 -15.12 13.64 6.65
CA GLY A 167 -16.00 13.44 7.82
C GLY A 167 -17.26 12.62 7.54
N THR A 168 -17.34 11.98 6.37
CA THR A 168 -18.46 11.14 5.94
C THR A 168 -18.01 9.71 5.68
N VAL A 169 -18.74 8.75 6.23
CA VAL A 169 -18.69 7.34 5.86
C VAL A 169 -19.62 7.13 4.67
N ALA A 170 -19.08 6.73 3.53
CA ALA A 170 -19.84 6.51 2.30
C ALA A 170 -19.71 5.05 1.88
N ALA A 171 -20.85 4.40 1.61
CA ALA A 171 -20.92 3.04 1.12
C ALA A 171 -21.68 3.01 -0.20
N ALA A 172 -21.27 2.12 -1.09
CA ALA A 172 -21.88 1.92 -2.39
C ALA A 172 -21.84 0.44 -2.76
N GLY A 173 -22.77 0.05 -3.60
CA GLY A 173 -22.80 -1.25 -4.24
C GLY A 173 -23.80 -1.22 -5.39
N SER A 174 -24.08 -2.40 -5.94
CA SER A 174 -24.96 -2.57 -7.10
C SER A 174 -26.25 -1.73 -7.02
N LEU A 175 -26.29 -0.63 -7.76
CA LEU A 175 -27.42 0.31 -7.88
C LEU A 175 -27.85 1.03 -6.59
N THR A 176 -26.99 1.10 -5.58
CA THR A 176 -27.37 1.63 -4.26
C THR A 176 -26.21 2.28 -3.54
N ASP A 177 -26.51 3.33 -2.79
CA ASP A 177 -25.49 4.06 -2.06
C ASP A 177 -26.05 4.78 -0.83
N ALA A 178 -25.21 4.98 0.17
CA ALA A 178 -25.61 5.58 1.43
C ALA A 178 -24.45 6.33 2.09
N GLY A 179 -24.78 7.34 2.88
CA GLY A 179 -23.79 8.17 3.56
C GLY A 179 -24.21 8.51 4.97
N TRP A 180 -23.24 8.52 5.87
CA TRP A 180 -23.42 8.92 7.26
C TRP A 180 -22.29 9.84 7.68
N LYS A 181 -22.57 10.81 8.54
CA LYS A 181 -21.50 11.48 9.29
C LYS A 181 -20.73 10.44 10.10
N VAL A 182 -19.48 10.74 10.44
CA VAL A 182 -18.73 9.94 11.42
C VAL A 182 -19.43 9.80 12.78
N THR A 183 -20.41 10.65 13.10
CA THR A 183 -21.27 10.51 14.29
C THR A 183 -22.39 9.47 14.13
N GLY A 184 -22.59 8.91 12.93
CA GLY A 184 -23.60 7.91 12.59
C GLY A 184 -24.95 8.49 12.16
N GLU A 185 -25.06 9.82 12.05
CA GLU A 185 -26.25 10.47 11.47
C GLU A 185 -26.30 10.25 9.96
N PRO A 186 -27.43 9.80 9.39
CA PRO A 186 -27.55 9.63 7.95
C PRO A 186 -27.53 10.99 7.23
N LEU A 187 -26.79 11.05 6.12
CA LEU A 187 -26.69 12.21 5.22
C LEU A 187 -27.52 11.99 3.95
N TRP A 188 -27.42 10.81 3.36
CA TRP A 188 -28.26 10.36 2.26
C TRP A 188 -28.55 8.87 2.39
N LYS A 189 -29.56 8.42 1.67
CA LYS A 189 -30.06 7.04 1.69
C LYS A 189 -30.09 6.48 0.26
N PRO A 190 -30.19 5.15 0.13
CA PRO A 190 -30.45 4.49 -1.15
C PRO A 190 -31.62 5.13 -1.88
N SER A 191 -31.45 5.30 -3.19
CA SER A 191 -32.46 5.84 -4.08
C SER A 191 -32.37 5.16 -5.44
N ASP A 192 -33.51 5.07 -6.14
CA ASP A 192 -33.59 4.53 -7.50
C ASP A 192 -33.06 5.53 -8.54
N ASP A 193 -31.76 5.82 -8.46
CA ASP A 193 -31.09 6.70 -9.41
C ASP A 193 -30.88 5.98 -10.75
N LYS A 194 -31.11 6.69 -11.86
CA LYS A 194 -30.84 6.18 -13.22
C LYS A 194 -29.35 6.13 -13.54
N CYS A 195 -28.55 6.85 -12.75
CA CYS A 195 -27.11 6.88 -12.83
C CYS A 195 -26.54 6.42 -11.47
N PRO A 196 -26.57 5.14 -11.13
CA PRO A 196 -26.07 4.66 -9.85
C PRO A 196 -24.63 5.13 -9.53
N VAL A 197 -24.33 5.22 -8.23
CA VAL A 197 -22.95 5.36 -7.75
C VAL A 197 -22.41 3.95 -7.58
N GLU A 198 -21.37 3.61 -8.33
CA GLU A 198 -20.69 2.32 -8.25
C GLU A 198 -19.77 2.25 -7.03
N GLY A 199 -19.22 3.40 -6.63
CA GLY A 199 -18.26 3.45 -5.54
C GLY A 199 -17.83 4.83 -5.11
N TYR A 200 -17.13 4.87 -3.98
CA TYR A 200 -16.57 6.06 -3.37
C TYR A 200 -15.10 5.88 -2.99
N ALA A 201 -14.33 6.93 -3.22
CA ALA A 201 -12.99 7.09 -2.66
C ALA A 201 -12.90 8.37 -1.84
N GLY A 202 -12.24 8.30 -0.69
CA GLY A 202 -12.19 9.40 0.27
C GLY A 202 -10.78 9.68 0.78
N SER A 203 -10.58 10.93 1.19
CA SER A 203 -9.44 11.41 1.98
C SER A 203 -9.94 12.36 3.06
N ASP A 204 -9.03 12.93 3.86
CA ASP A 204 -9.37 13.79 4.99
C ASP A 204 -10.46 14.85 4.72
N ASP A 205 -10.47 15.46 3.52
CA ASP A 205 -11.33 16.58 3.15
C ASP A 205 -12.13 16.34 1.85
N LYS A 206 -11.91 15.23 1.15
CA LYS A 206 -12.43 14.99 -0.19
C LYS A 206 -13.17 13.67 -0.28
N LEU A 207 -14.20 13.64 -1.12
CA LEU A 207 -14.97 12.45 -1.48
C LEU A 207 -15.21 12.45 -2.99
N ILE A 208 -14.81 11.37 -3.64
CA ILE A 208 -14.98 11.12 -5.07
C ILE A 208 -16.02 10.01 -5.22
N ALA A 209 -17.02 10.22 -6.06
CA ALA A 209 -17.99 9.20 -6.45
C ALA A 209 -17.70 8.76 -7.89
N LEU A 210 -17.65 7.45 -8.13
CA LEU A 210 -17.72 6.88 -9.47
C LEU A 210 -19.18 6.59 -9.79
N ARG A 211 -19.69 7.08 -10.92
CA ARG A 211 -21.06 6.82 -11.37
C ARG A 211 -21.05 6.13 -12.71
N ASP A 212 -21.98 5.20 -12.88
CA ASP A 212 -22.33 4.65 -14.18
C ASP A 212 -23.70 5.19 -14.62
N CYS A 213 -23.75 5.79 -15.80
CA CYS A 213 -24.99 6.25 -16.44
C CYS A 213 -25.32 5.45 -17.71
N GLY A 214 -24.61 4.36 -17.95
CA GLY A 214 -24.68 3.55 -19.16
C GLY A 214 -25.69 2.40 -19.07
N GLU A 215 -25.57 1.50 -20.04
CA GLU A 215 -26.21 0.18 -19.99
C GLU A 215 -25.16 -0.86 -19.58
N VAL A 216 -25.60 -2.05 -19.11
CA VAL A 216 -24.70 -3.10 -18.61
C VAL A 216 -23.57 -3.46 -19.59
N ASP A 217 -23.88 -3.56 -20.89
CA ASP A 217 -22.89 -3.87 -21.94
C ASP A 217 -22.23 -2.62 -22.56
N SER A 218 -22.55 -1.42 -22.04
CA SER A 218 -22.02 -0.14 -22.52
C SER A 218 -21.99 0.89 -21.39
N PRO A 219 -21.13 0.68 -20.38
CA PRO A 219 -21.02 1.59 -19.23
C PRO A 219 -20.64 2.99 -19.69
N GLN A 220 -21.13 4.00 -18.96
CA GLN A 220 -20.85 5.42 -19.18
C GLN A 220 -20.37 6.02 -17.87
N LEU A 221 -19.10 5.75 -17.56
CA LEU A 221 -18.53 6.11 -16.28
C LEU A 221 -18.18 7.60 -16.16
N SER A 222 -18.42 8.17 -14.98
CA SER A 222 -17.97 9.52 -14.63
C SER A 222 -17.51 9.61 -13.18
N LEU A 223 -16.47 10.39 -12.97
CA LEU A 223 -15.95 10.72 -11.65
C LEU A 223 -16.54 12.05 -11.20
N GLN A 224 -17.07 12.08 -9.98
CA GLN A 224 -17.62 13.29 -9.37
C GLN A 224 -16.92 13.59 -8.06
N THR A 225 -16.28 14.74 -7.98
CA THR A 225 -15.89 15.30 -6.68
C THR A 225 -17.13 15.89 -6.06
N VAL A 226 -17.53 15.37 -4.89
CA VAL A 226 -18.77 15.78 -4.22
C VAL A 226 -18.45 16.49 -2.90
N ASP A 227 -19.39 17.31 -2.45
CA ASP A 227 -19.39 17.76 -1.07
C ASP A 227 -19.65 16.57 -0.13
N PRO A 228 -18.73 16.24 0.79
CA PRO A 228 -18.90 15.07 1.65
C PRO A 228 -20.14 15.16 2.56
N ALA A 229 -20.58 16.36 2.93
CA ALA A 229 -21.72 16.54 3.84
C ALA A 229 -23.06 16.53 3.10
N THR A 230 -23.11 17.05 1.87
CA THR A 230 -24.38 17.22 1.13
C THR A 230 -24.51 16.37 -0.12
N LYS A 231 -23.47 15.63 -0.52
CA LYS A 231 -23.37 14.90 -1.80
C LYS A 231 -23.52 15.83 -3.04
N ALA A 232 -23.34 17.14 -2.88
CA ALA A 232 -23.48 18.09 -3.99
C ALA A 232 -22.25 18.01 -4.91
N VAL A 233 -22.47 17.89 -6.22
CA VAL A 233 -21.38 17.80 -7.20
C VAL A 233 -20.61 19.12 -7.28
N LYS A 234 -19.30 19.04 -7.05
CA LYS A 234 -18.33 20.16 -7.19
C LYS A 234 -17.58 20.10 -8.52
N SER A 235 -17.24 18.91 -8.98
CA SER A 235 -16.59 18.67 -10.26
C SER A 235 -17.10 17.39 -10.91
N THR A 236 -17.09 17.31 -12.24
CA THR A 236 -17.37 16.08 -12.98
C THR A 236 -16.37 15.89 -14.10
N TYR A 237 -15.81 14.69 -14.20
CA TYR A 237 -15.01 14.23 -15.33
C TYR A 237 -15.65 12.98 -15.92
N LYS A 238 -15.93 12.99 -17.23
CA LYS A 238 -16.43 11.81 -17.95
C LYS A 238 -15.24 10.97 -18.39
N LEU A 239 -15.25 9.69 -18.05
CA LEU A 239 -14.21 8.76 -18.48
C LEU A 239 -14.31 8.50 -19.99
N PRO A 240 -13.19 8.10 -20.64
CA PRO A 240 -13.21 7.71 -22.04
C PRO A 240 -14.26 6.63 -22.32
N ALA A 241 -14.91 6.71 -23.49
CA ALA A 241 -15.86 5.68 -23.90
C ALA A 241 -15.16 4.31 -24.02
N GLY A 242 -15.82 3.25 -23.57
CA GLY A 242 -15.25 1.90 -23.51
C GLY A 242 -14.49 1.59 -22.21
N THR A 243 -14.45 2.53 -21.25
CA THR A 243 -13.97 2.21 -19.89
C THR A 243 -15.01 1.33 -19.20
N GLU A 244 -14.63 0.10 -18.86
CA GLU A 244 -15.47 -0.88 -18.16
C GLU A 244 -15.45 -0.67 -16.65
N ASN A 245 -14.25 -0.46 -16.08
CA ASN A 245 -14.05 -0.22 -14.65
C ASN A 245 -13.09 0.94 -14.40
N ALA A 246 -13.21 1.58 -13.25
CA ALA A 246 -12.31 2.66 -12.85
C ALA A 246 -12.02 2.62 -11.34
N HIS A 247 -10.76 2.83 -10.99
CA HIS A 247 -10.25 2.75 -9.62
C HIS A 247 -9.59 4.07 -9.23
N VAL A 248 -10.08 4.73 -8.19
CA VAL A 248 -9.44 5.93 -7.65
C VAL A 248 -8.25 5.52 -6.80
N VAL A 249 -7.06 5.78 -7.33
CA VAL A 249 -5.77 5.46 -6.69
C VAL A 249 -5.36 6.56 -5.70
N SER A 250 -5.72 7.81 -6.01
CA SER A 250 -5.48 8.97 -5.16
C SER A 250 -6.58 10.00 -5.40
N THR A 251 -7.07 10.62 -4.32
CA THR A 251 -8.09 11.69 -4.39
C THR A 251 -7.47 13.08 -4.55
N ASP A 252 -6.25 13.29 -4.04
CA ASP A 252 -5.49 14.53 -4.17
C ASP A 252 -3.97 14.26 -4.23
N PRO A 253 -3.33 14.39 -5.41
CA PRO A 253 -3.93 14.71 -6.71
C PRO A 253 -4.89 13.59 -7.18
N LEU A 254 -5.89 13.92 -8.00
CA LEU A 254 -6.83 12.92 -8.51
C LEU A 254 -6.17 12.06 -9.60
N VAL A 255 -5.94 10.79 -9.26
CA VAL A 255 -5.36 9.77 -10.15
C VAL A 255 -6.27 8.55 -10.16
N VAL A 256 -6.65 8.12 -11.36
CA VAL A 256 -7.61 7.03 -11.56
C VAL A 256 -7.03 5.99 -12.52
N GLY A 257 -7.00 4.73 -12.12
CA GLY A 257 -6.75 3.60 -13.02
C GLY A 257 -8.02 3.28 -13.81
N ALA A 258 -7.95 3.24 -15.13
CA ALA A 258 -9.07 2.91 -16.00
C ALA A 258 -8.80 1.58 -16.73
N ASP A 259 -9.82 0.71 -16.77
CA ASP A 259 -9.80 -0.53 -17.53
C ASP A 259 -10.67 -0.40 -18.78
N GLY A 260 -10.06 -0.47 -19.95
CA GLY A 260 -10.74 -0.30 -21.24
C GLY A 260 -11.31 -1.59 -21.85
N GLY A 261 -11.42 -2.69 -21.09
CA GLY A 261 -11.95 -3.99 -21.55
C GLY A 261 -11.04 -4.78 -22.51
N ASP A 262 -10.20 -4.06 -23.26
CA ASP A 262 -9.14 -4.55 -24.13
C ASP A 262 -7.88 -4.96 -23.37
N ALA A 263 -7.95 -5.13 -22.04
CA ALA A 263 -6.90 -5.71 -21.22
C ALA A 263 -6.52 -7.08 -21.81
N LYS A 264 -5.55 -7.07 -22.73
CA LYS A 264 -4.94 -8.24 -23.34
C LYS A 264 -4.26 -9.01 -22.22
N LYS A 265 -5.05 -9.86 -21.56
CA LYS A 265 -4.68 -10.99 -20.70
C LYS A 265 -3.36 -10.76 -19.96
N GLY A 266 -3.38 -9.80 -19.03
CA GLY A 266 -2.29 -9.47 -18.11
C GLY A 266 -2.88 -8.76 -16.89
N SER A 267 -3.43 -9.57 -16.00
CA SER A 267 -4.33 -9.26 -14.88
C SER A 267 -3.74 -8.33 -13.82
N SER A 268 -4.10 -7.06 -13.85
CA SER A 268 -3.79 -6.13 -12.76
C SER A 268 -4.87 -5.06 -12.51
N GLY A 269 -6.04 -5.18 -13.15
CA GLY A 269 -7.22 -4.33 -12.92
C GLY A 269 -7.19 -2.92 -13.53
N ALA A 270 -6.08 -2.48 -14.16
CA ALA A 270 -6.07 -1.22 -14.91
C ALA A 270 -5.19 -1.30 -16.18
N SER A 271 -5.63 -0.61 -17.24
CA SER A 271 -4.93 -0.53 -18.53
C SER A 271 -4.18 0.80 -18.75
N GLU A 272 -4.64 1.85 -18.07
CA GLU A 272 -4.01 3.16 -18.04
C GLU A 272 -4.35 3.89 -16.74
N PHE A 273 -3.56 4.91 -16.39
CA PHE A 273 -3.89 5.88 -15.36
C PHE A 273 -4.22 7.23 -15.99
N LEU A 274 -5.29 7.84 -15.52
CA LEU A 274 -5.73 9.18 -15.86
C LEU A 274 -5.45 10.10 -14.69
N THR A 275 -4.85 11.24 -14.99
CA THR A 275 -4.58 12.30 -14.01
C THR A 275 -5.52 13.46 -14.30
N ILE A 276 -6.29 13.87 -13.30
CA ILE A 276 -7.43 14.76 -13.51
C ILE A 276 -7.26 15.96 -12.58
N ASP A 277 -7.40 17.16 -13.14
CA ASP A 277 -7.61 18.38 -12.36
C ASP A 277 -9.11 18.58 -12.17
N ASP A 278 -9.57 18.42 -10.93
CA ASP A 278 -10.97 18.56 -10.53
C ASP A 278 -11.24 19.87 -9.77
N SER A 279 -10.35 20.86 -9.87
CA SER A 279 -10.50 22.17 -9.21
C SER A 279 -11.64 23.01 -9.80
N GLY A 280 -12.04 22.75 -11.04
CA GLY A 280 -13.18 23.38 -11.71
C GLY A 280 -14.42 22.48 -11.77
N ALA A 281 -15.57 23.07 -12.06
CA ALA A 281 -16.85 22.34 -12.19
C ALA A 281 -16.81 21.22 -13.25
N GLN A 282 -16.01 21.42 -14.30
CA GLN A 282 -15.69 20.38 -15.27
C GLN A 282 -14.24 19.95 -15.05
N GLY A 283 -14.05 18.70 -14.67
CA GLY A 283 -12.72 18.12 -14.50
C GLY A 283 -11.97 18.11 -15.83
N LYS A 284 -10.65 18.28 -15.76
CA LYS A 284 -9.78 18.36 -16.93
C LYS A 284 -8.71 17.26 -16.86
N LEU A 285 -8.65 16.43 -17.89
CA LEU A 285 -7.54 15.49 -18.06
C LEU A 285 -6.22 16.27 -18.21
N LEU A 286 -5.25 15.95 -17.36
CA LEU A 286 -3.89 16.46 -17.44
C LEU A 286 -3.02 15.56 -18.32
N SER A 287 -3.01 14.26 -18.01
CA SER A 287 -2.27 13.25 -18.75
C SER A 287 -2.87 11.85 -18.62
N THR A 288 -2.52 11.00 -19.59
CA THR A 288 -2.80 9.58 -19.61
C THR A 288 -1.48 8.82 -19.55
N ILE A 289 -1.39 7.81 -18.70
CA ILE A 289 -0.19 7.01 -18.44
C ILE A 289 -0.53 5.55 -18.72
N SER A 290 0.09 4.94 -19.74
CA SER A 290 -0.13 3.52 -20.03
C SER A 290 0.46 2.62 -18.95
N THR A 291 -0.21 1.51 -18.62
CA THR A 291 0.37 0.46 -17.75
C THR A 291 1.40 -0.40 -18.48
N VAL A 292 1.57 -0.20 -19.79
CA VAL A 292 2.68 -0.73 -20.59
C VAL A 292 3.76 0.34 -20.69
N GLY A 293 4.84 0.17 -19.93
CA GLY A 293 6.01 1.06 -19.90
C GLY A 293 6.88 1.08 -21.18
N GLY A 294 6.38 0.53 -22.29
CA GLY A 294 7.12 0.47 -23.56
C GLY A 294 8.42 -0.31 -23.43
N LYS A 295 9.57 0.35 -23.63
CA LYS A 295 10.90 -0.29 -23.51
C LYS A 295 11.23 -0.78 -22.10
N TYR A 296 10.50 -0.28 -21.10
CA TYR A 296 10.60 -0.66 -19.68
C TYR A 296 9.65 -1.79 -19.28
N GLY A 297 9.07 -2.50 -20.25
CA GLY A 297 8.22 -3.66 -19.98
C GLY A 297 6.82 -3.30 -19.51
N LYS A 298 6.21 -4.16 -18.70
CA LYS A 298 4.90 -3.93 -18.09
C LYS A 298 5.08 -3.42 -16.67
N TYR A 299 4.20 -2.53 -16.22
CA TYR A 299 4.18 -2.16 -14.81
C TYR A 299 3.44 -3.23 -13.99
N LYS A 300 3.89 -3.43 -12.76
CA LYS A 300 3.24 -4.25 -11.74
C LYS A 300 2.33 -3.35 -10.91
N LEU A 301 1.05 -3.72 -10.86
CA LEU A 301 0.03 -3.12 -10.03
C LEU A 301 -0.99 -4.21 -9.69
N ASP A 302 -1.81 -3.97 -8.67
CA ASP A 302 -2.86 -4.90 -8.27
C ASP A 302 -4.11 -4.11 -7.89
N CYS A 303 -5.00 -3.91 -8.86
CA CYS A 303 -6.32 -3.33 -8.63
C CYS A 303 -7.37 -4.43 -8.53
N PRO A 304 -8.38 -4.27 -7.67
CA PRO A 304 -9.48 -5.22 -7.57
C PRO A 304 -10.30 -5.24 -8.86
N ALA A 305 -11.19 -6.21 -8.99
CA ALA A 305 -11.90 -6.43 -10.25
C ALA A 305 -12.88 -5.30 -10.59
N THR A 306 -13.59 -4.78 -9.58
CA THR A 306 -14.70 -3.84 -9.78
C THR A 306 -14.70 -2.67 -8.80
N GLU A 307 -14.12 -2.85 -7.61
CA GLU A 307 -14.20 -1.87 -6.52
C GLU A 307 -13.41 -0.61 -6.83
N VAL A 308 -13.93 0.55 -6.45
CA VAL A 308 -13.36 1.86 -6.82
C VAL A 308 -12.09 2.15 -6.04
N THR A 309 -11.92 1.54 -4.87
CA THR A 309 -10.71 1.66 -4.06
C THR A 309 -9.97 0.33 -3.98
N GLY A 310 -8.77 0.32 -3.40
CA GLY A 310 -8.05 -0.92 -3.10
C GLY A 310 -6.93 -1.29 -4.05
N CYS A 311 -6.61 -0.46 -5.05
CA CYS A 311 -5.39 -0.64 -5.84
C CYS A 311 -4.13 -0.61 -4.96
N GLN A 312 -3.22 -1.55 -5.22
CA GLN A 312 -1.97 -1.73 -4.51
C GLN A 312 -0.77 -1.73 -5.46
N GLN A 313 0.43 -1.78 -4.88
CA GLN A 313 1.72 -1.74 -5.60
C GLN A 313 1.92 -0.43 -6.37
N ILE A 314 1.32 0.65 -5.87
CA ILE A 314 1.33 1.98 -6.45
C ILE A 314 1.62 2.98 -5.32
N ALA A 315 2.39 4.03 -5.61
CA ALA A 315 2.49 5.18 -4.73
C ALA A 315 2.27 6.48 -5.53
N VAL A 316 1.48 7.39 -4.96
CA VAL A 316 1.20 8.69 -5.55
C VAL A 316 1.70 9.76 -4.59
N THR A 317 2.60 10.60 -5.08
CA THR A 317 3.00 11.84 -4.40
C THR A 317 2.30 13.03 -5.07
N LYS A 318 2.56 14.25 -4.59
CA LYS A 318 1.94 15.48 -5.09
C LYS A 318 1.99 15.67 -6.61
N ASP A 319 3.03 15.17 -7.28
CA ASP A 319 3.26 15.38 -8.70
C ASP A 319 3.78 14.14 -9.44
N THR A 320 3.84 12.99 -8.77
CA THR A 320 4.47 11.78 -9.31
C THR A 320 3.68 10.53 -8.99
N LEU A 321 3.44 9.70 -10.01
CA LEU A 321 3.02 8.31 -9.89
C LEU A 321 4.27 7.41 -9.90
N PHE A 322 4.39 6.51 -8.92
CA PHE A 322 5.45 5.52 -8.84
C PHE A 322 4.89 4.12 -9.09
N LEU A 323 5.53 3.40 -10.01
CA LEU A 323 5.17 2.03 -10.41
C LEU A 323 6.41 1.15 -10.47
N GLY A 324 6.29 -0.11 -10.04
CA GLY A 324 7.34 -1.11 -10.24
C GLY A 324 7.28 -1.69 -11.65
N THR A 325 8.42 -1.96 -12.30
CA THR A 325 8.45 -2.70 -13.57
C THR A 325 8.44 -4.21 -13.32
N SER A 326 7.92 -4.98 -14.26
CA SER A 326 8.10 -6.42 -14.29
C SER A 326 9.54 -6.80 -14.67
N GLU A 327 9.87 -8.08 -14.53
CA GLU A 327 11.03 -8.67 -15.20
C GLU A 327 10.97 -8.42 -16.72
N PRO A 328 12.12 -8.36 -17.41
CA PRO A 328 12.17 -7.99 -18.81
C PRO A 328 11.33 -8.95 -19.66
N SER A 329 10.34 -8.40 -20.37
CA SER A 329 9.39 -9.20 -21.16
C SER A 329 9.99 -9.70 -22.49
N SER A 330 11.23 -9.34 -22.79
CA SER A 330 12.01 -9.78 -23.96
C SER A 330 13.49 -9.43 -23.77
N ALA A 331 14.38 -10.03 -24.59
CA ALA A 331 15.81 -9.72 -24.57
C ALA A 331 16.18 -8.27 -24.94
N ALA A 332 15.22 -7.48 -25.45
CA ALA A 332 15.38 -6.05 -25.75
C ALA A 332 14.78 -5.13 -24.66
N SER A 333 14.21 -5.70 -23.60
CA SER A 333 13.61 -4.94 -22.50
C SER A 333 14.69 -4.48 -21.53
N GLU A 334 14.65 -3.19 -21.18
CA GLU A 334 15.52 -2.58 -20.17
C GLU A 334 14.91 -2.70 -18.75
N ALA A 335 13.80 -3.44 -18.60
CA ALA A 335 13.12 -3.60 -17.32
C ALA A 335 13.91 -4.55 -16.42
N ASP A 336 14.19 -4.14 -15.19
CA ASP A 336 14.89 -4.98 -14.21
C ASP A 336 14.36 -4.71 -12.81
N ASN A 337 13.05 -4.95 -12.60
CA ASN A 337 12.37 -4.68 -11.31
C ASN A 337 12.58 -3.24 -10.79
N ASP A 338 12.68 -2.27 -11.70
CA ASP A 338 12.91 -0.85 -11.42
C ASP A 338 11.67 -0.22 -10.75
N LEU A 339 11.89 0.85 -9.98
CA LEU A 339 10.83 1.75 -9.53
C LEU A 339 10.84 3.01 -10.39
N VAL A 340 9.81 3.20 -11.21
CA VAL A 340 9.72 4.27 -12.20
C VAL A 340 8.89 5.43 -11.68
N ALA A 341 9.40 6.66 -11.85
CA ALA A 341 8.73 7.89 -11.47
C ALA A 341 8.12 8.57 -12.71
N ILE A 342 6.80 8.73 -12.72
CA ILE A 342 6.03 9.30 -13.84
C ILE A 342 5.40 10.61 -13.41
N ASP A 343 5.69 11.68 -14.14
CA ASP A 343 5.14 13.02 -13.87
C ASP A 343 3.63 13.05 -14.16
N LEU A 344 2.83 13.42 -13.15
CA LEU A 344 1.37 13.40 -13.25
C LEU A 344 0.82 14.43 -14.24
N LYS A 345 1.55 15.52 -14.54
CA LYS A 345 1.05 16.56 -15.45
C LYS A 345 1.28 16.21 -16.91
N THR A 346 2.39 15.52 -17.19
CA THR A 346 2.82 15.23 -18.56
C THR A 346 2.63 13.77 -18.96
N GLY A 347 2.44 12.89 -17.98
CA GLY A 347 2.37 11.44 -18.17
C GLY A 347 3.70 10.81 -18.57
N LYS A 348 4.81 11.56 -18.46
CA LYS A 348 6.14 11.12 -18.91
C LYS A 348 6.98 10.70 -17.73
N GLN A 349 7.80 9.67 -17.93
CA GLN A 349 8.82 9.31 -16.98
C GLN A 349 9.77 10.50 -16.74
N LYS A 350 10.02 10.81 -15.46
CA LYS A 350 10.95 11.85 -15.02
C LYS A 350 12.10 11.32 -14.14
N GLY A 351 12.06 10.04 -13.79
CA GLY A 351 13.08 9.39 -12.98
C GLY A 351 12.93 7.88 -12.90
N LYS A 352 13.91 7.23 -12.30
CA LYS A 352 13.83 5.84 -11.86
C LYS A 352 14.81 5.58 -10.72
N ALA A 353 14.45 4.64 -9.85
CA ALA A 353 15.41 3.92 -9.04
C ALA A 353 15.59 2.53 -9.66
N GLU A 354 16.83 2.12 -9.84
CA GLU A 354 17.16 0.79 -10.36
C GLU A 354 16.56 -0.28 -9.45
N GLY A 355 16.22 -1.45 -9.98
CA GLY A 355 15.77 -2.59 -9.20
C GLY A 355 16.88 -3.23 -8.37
N VAL A 356 16.62 -4.43 -7.89
CA VAL A 356 17.53 -5.24 -7.08
C VAL A 356 17.48 -6.67 -7.57
N ALA A 357 18.61 -7.37 -7.49
CA ALA A 357 18.73 -8.73 -8.03
C ALA A 357 17.90 -9.73 -7.23
N GLU A 358 17.69 -9.48 -5.94
CA GLU A 358 17.03 -10.38 -5.00
C GLU A 358 15.50 -10.45 -5.19
N GLY A 359 14.90 -9.50 -5.91
CA GLY A 359 13.48 -9.61 -6.23
C GLY A 359 12.78 -8.32 -6.64
N PRO A 360 11.49 -8.42 -7.00
CA PRO A 360 10.67 -7.28 -7.38
C PRO A 360 10.62 -6.19 -6.31
N LEU A 361 10.85 -4.94 -6.72
CA LEU A 361 10.68 -3.76 -5.88
C LEU A 361 9.33 -3.09 -6.20
N THR A 362 8.39 -3.13 -5.25
CA THR A 362 7.02 -2.62 -5.43
C THR A 362 6.74 -1.47 -4.47
N PRO A 363 6.20 -0.33 -4.92
CA PRO A 363 5.82 0.75 -4.02
C PRO A 363 4.62 0.35 -3.17
N VAL A 364 4.65 0.66 -1.87
CA VAL A 364 3.60 0.27 -0.91
C VAL A 364 2.95 1.47 -0.21
N GLY A 365 3.46 2.67 -0.44
CA GLY A 365 2.89 3.90 0.09
C GLY A 365 3.87 5.07 0.10
N VAL A 366 3.45 6.16 0.71
CA VAL A 366 4.25 7.36 0.93
C VAL A 366 4.29 7.63 2.43
N ALA A 367 5.47 7.83 2.99
CA ALA A 367 5.64 8.18 4.39
C ALA A 367 5.24 9.65 4.66
N ASP A 368 5.06 10.00 5.94
CA ASP A 368 4.69 11.36 6.36
C ASP A 368 5.70 12.43 5.92
N ASP A 369 6.97 12.07 5.76
CA ASP A 369 8.03 12.95 5.26
C ASP A 369 8.05 13.10 3.72
N GLY A 370 7.12 12.43 3.03
CA GLY A 370 6.95 12.45 1.59
C GLY A 370 7.80 11.45 0.82
N LYS A 371 8.63 10.63 1.49
CA LYS A 371 9.38 9.58 0.81
C LYS A 371 8.48 8.45 0.36
N VAL A 372 8.83 7.86 -0.78
CA VAL A 372 8.14 6.66 -1.26
C VAL A 372 8.70 5.45 -0.54
N ILE A 373 7.82 4.62 0.01
CA ILE A 373 8.19 3.34 0.58
C ILE A 373 7.97 2.25 -0.45
N ALA A 374 8.97 1.39 -0.62
CA ALA A 374 8.88 0.21 -1.45
C ALA A 374 9.27 -1.05 -0.69
N TYR A 375 8.58 -2.15 -1.01
CA TYR A 375 8.90 -3.48 -0.54
C TYR A 375 9.59 -4.28 -1.64
N GLN A 376 10.78 -4.79 -1.31
CA GLN A 376 11.46 -5.82 -2.07
C GLN A 376 10.94 -7.17 -1.59
N GLU A 377 10.34 -7.92 -2.51
CA GLU A 377 9.83 -9.26 -2.19
C GLU A 377 10.96 -10.22 -1.80
N ALA A 378 10.62 -11.21 -0.97
CA ALA A 378 11.54 -12.27 -0.59
C ALA A 378 11.92 -13.14 -1.81
N SER A 379 13.19 -13.56 -1.87
CA SER A 379 13.70 -14.42 -2.95
C SER A 379 13.47 -15.88 -2.62
N VAL A 380 12.71 -16.58 -3.48
CA VAL A 380 12.61 -18.04 -3.44
C VAL A 380 13.89 -18.69 -3.99
N VAL A 381 14.57 -18.03 -4.93
CA VAL A 381 15.77 -18.57 -5.59
C VAL A 381 16.97 -18.51 -4.66
N ASP A 382 17.16 -17.39 -3.98
CA ASP A 382 18.31 -17.15 -3.08
C ASP A 382 18.00 -17.47 -1.62
N GLU A 383 16.77 -17.92 -1.33
CA GLU A 383 16.27 -18.17 0.03
C GLU A 383 16.46 -16.94 0.96
N ALA A 384 16.22 -15.75 0.40
CA ALA A 384 16.47 -14.47 1.06
C ALA A 384 15.17 -13.80 1.53
N GLY A 385 15.20 -13.17 2.71
CA GLY A 385 14.06 -12.43 3.24
C GLY A 385 13.81 -11.14 2.45
N GLY A 386 12.60 -10.61 2.53
CA GLY A 386 12.25 -9.33 1.91
C GLY A 386 12.98 -8.16 2.54
N ALA A 387 12.86 -6.98 1.92
CA ALA A 387 13.48 -5.75 2.43
C ALA A 387 12.57 -4.54 2.21
N VAL A 388 12.75 -3.51 3.04
CA VAL A 388 12.07 -2.22 2.87
C VAL A 388 13.08 -1.19 2.40
N TRP A 389 12.67 -0.41 1.42
CA TRP A 389 13.44 0.66 0.81
C TRP A 389 12.68 1.97 0.91
N GLU A 390 13.40 3.04 1.25
CA GLU A 390 12.93 4.42 1.10
C GLU A 390 13.49 5.00 -0.19
N LEU A 391 12.66 5.73 -0.93
CA LEU A 391 13.04 6.46 -2.13
C LEU A 391 12.78 7.95 -1.93
N ASP A 392 13.81 8.77 -2.13
CA ASP A 392 13.64 10.22 -2.25
C ASP A 392 12.93 10.53 -3.58
N PRO A 393 11.75 11.17 -3.57
CA PRO A 393 10.93 11.33 -4.77
C PRO A 393 11.47 12.39 -5.74
N THR A 394 12.52 13.14 -5.36
CA THR A 394 13.12 14.21 -6.18
C THR A 394 14.43 13.75 -6.83
N THR A 395 15.29 13.11 -6.05
CA THR A 395 16.61 12.62 -6.50
C THR A 395 16.56 11.19 -7.03
N TYR A 396 15.48 10.46 -6.74
CA TYR A 396 15.30 9.04 -7.03
C TYR A 396 16.36 8.12 -6.42
N LYS A 397 17.08 8.61 -5.40
CA LYS A 397 18.00 7.79 -4.61
C LYS A 397 17.19 6.89 -3.67
N LYS A 398 17.36 5.58 -3.81
CA LYS A 398 16.81 4.60 -2.86
C LYS A 398 17.82 4.29 -1.75
N THR A 399 17.32 4.01 -0.55
CA THR A 399 18.10 3.56 0.62
C THR A 399 17.40 2.36 1.24
N LYS A 400 18.13 1.26 1.47
CA LYS A 400 17.58 0.11 2.20
C LYS A 400 17.47 0.48 3.68
N VAL A 401 16.27 0.42 4.24
CA VAL A 401 16.02 0.79 5.64
C VAL A 401 15.79 -0.42 6.54
N GLN A 402 15.32 -1.54 5.97
CA GLN A 402 15.08 -2.77 6.71
C GLN A 402 15.41 -4.00 5.85
N GLN A 403 16.05 -5.01 6.46
CA GLN A 403 16.24 -6.34 5.87
C GLN A 403 15.56 -7.38 6.77
N ASN A 404 14.65 -8.20 6.22
CA ASN A 404 14.02 -9.30 6.94
C ASN A 404 14.94 -10.52 6.99
N PRO A 405 14.81 -11.41 8.01
CA PRO A 405 15.64 -12.61 8.12
C PRO A 405 15.49 -13.55 6.91
N ASN A 406 16.60 -14.10 6.41
CA ASN A 406 16.54 -15.11 5.34
C ASN A 406 15.63 -16.29 5.70
N ALA A 407 15.63 -16.74 6.96
CA ALA A 407 14.77 -17.84 7.41
C ALA A 407 13.26 -17.61 7.24
N THR A 408 12.80 -16.38 6.96
CA THR A 408 11.39 -16.06 6.72
C THR A 408 10.99 -16.01 5.25
N TRP A 409 11.92 -16.22 4.30
CA TRP A 409 11.66 -16.15 2.86
C TRP A 409 10.44 -16.98 2.44
N GLU A 410 10.33 -18.22 2.94
CA GLU A 410 9.25 -19.15 2.56
C GLU A 410 7.89 -18.63 3.04
N MET A 411 7.83 -17.97 4.19
CA MET A 411 6.60 -17.38 4.71
C MET A 411 6.20 -16.11 3.94
N GLU A 412 7.17 -15.25 3.69
CA GLU A 412 7.00 -13.98 2.98
C GLU A 412 6.54 -14.23 1.53
N ALA A 413 7.22 -15.13 0.82
CA ALA A 413 6.90 -15.51 -0.56
C ALA A 413 5.52 -16.16 -0.73
N ARG A 414 4.86 -16.56 0.36
CA ARG A 414 3.51 -17.14 0.35
C ARG A 414 2.40 -16.11 0.50
N PHE A 415 2.72 -14.86 0.81
CA PHE A 415 1.80 -13.75 0.60
C PHE A 415 1.89 -13.35 -0.87
N THR A 416 1.21 -14.06 -1.77
CA THR A 416 1.37 -13.88 -3.22
C THR A 416 0.35 -12.93 -3.86
N THR A 417 -0.89 -12.97 -3.39
CA THR A 417 -2.04 -12.21 -3.92
C THR A 417 -2.97 -11.85 -2.77
N GLU A 418 -3.78 -10.80 -2.92
CA GLU A 418 -4.78 -10.39 -1.90
C GLU A 418 -4.13 -10.24 -0.52
N ARG A 419 -3.05 -9.48 -0.51
CA ARG A 419 -2.26 -9.17 0.68
C ARG A 419 -2.27 -7.66 0.85
N ARG A 420 -1.93 -7.19 2.03
CA ARG A 420 -1.57 -5.81 2.25
C ARG A 420 -0.16 -5.74 2.80
N ILE A 421 0.58 -4.72 2.41
CA ILE A 421 1.90 -4.41 2.96
C ILE A 421 1.84 -2.99 3.50
N LEU A 422 2.33 -2.80 4.72
CA LEU A 422 2.39 -1.51 5.39
C LEU A 422 3.76 -1.37 6.02
N PHE A 423 4.34 -0.17 5.94
CA PHE A 423 5.54 0.17 6.71
C PHE A 423 5.24 1.38 7.57
N ALA A 424 5.28 1.20 8.89
CA ALA A 424 4.96 2.25 9.85
C ALA A 424 5.74 2.05 11.15
N GLY A 425 6.27 3.14 11.71
CA GLY A 425 7.02 3.10 12.97
C GLY A 425 8.20 2.12 12.93
N GLU A 426 8.97 2.15 11.83
CA GLU A 426 10.14 1.28 11.58
C GLU A 426 9.80 -0.22 11.61
N ARG A 427 8.57 -0.58 11.24
CA ARG A 427 8.10 -1.96 11.16
C ARG A 427 7.38 -2.22 9.87
N LEU A 428 7.64 -3.39 9.30
CA LEU A 428 6.92 -3.92 8.16
C LEU A 428 5.82 -4.86 8.66
N TYR A 429 4.61 -4.66 8.15
CA TYR A 429 3.46 -5.52 8.37
C TYR A 429 3.04 -6.10 7.03
N ILE A 430 2.94 -7.43 6.96
CA ILE A 430 2.43 -8.15 5.79
C ILE A 430 1.23 -8.96 6.26
N GLY A 431 0.07 -8.80 5.61
CA GLY A 431 -1.16 -9.49 6.00
C GLY A 431 -1.96 -9.97 4.81
N GLY A 432 -2.62 -11.12 4.93
CA GLY A 432 -3.57 -11.60 3.95
C GLY A 432 -4.95 -10.97 4.15
N GLU A 433 -5.70 -10.85 3.08
CA GLU A 433 -7.05 -10.29 3.06
C GLU A 433 -8.14 -11.36 3.25
N HIS A 434 -7.75 -12.63 3.32
CA HIS A 434 -8.65 -13.75 3.55
C HIS A 434 -8.15 -14.70 4.65
N VAL A 435 -9.08 -15.18 5.47
CA VAL A 435 -8.90 -16.38 6.27
C VAL A 435 -9.18 -17.60 5.40
N THR A 436 -8.21 -18.50 5.30
CA THR A 436 -8.28 -19.68 4.44
C THR A 436 -8.01 -20.96 5.22
N ALA A 437 -8.52 -22.08 4.69
CA ALA A 437 -8.16 -23.39 5.19
C ALA A 437 -6.64 -23.63 5.03
N PRO A 438 -6.00 -24.37 5.97
CA PRO A 438 -4.58 -24.68 5.83
C PRO A 438 -4.29 -25.37 4.50
N SER A 439 -3.24 -24.90 3.81
CA SER A 439 -2.75 -25.56 2.61
C SER A 439 -2.43 -27.03 2.89
N THR A 440 -2.82 -27.91 1.97
CA THR A 440 -2.45 -29.33 1.99
C THR A 440 -1.07 -29.59 1.37
N VAL A 441 -0.50 -28.59 0.68
CA VAL A 441 0.80 -28.67 0.00
C VAL A 441 1.93 -28.28 0.95
N PHE A 442 1.76 -27.20 1.70
CA PHE A 442 2.79 -26.67 2.59
C PHE A 442 2.70 -27.24 4.00
N LYS A 443 3.82 -27.77 4.53
CA LYS A 443 3.88 -28.31 5.89
C LYS A 443 3.76 -27.22 6.97
N LYS A 444 4.33 -26.03 6.72
CA LYS A 444 4.24 -24.88 7.63
C LYS A 444 2.94 -24.13 7.40
N LYS A 445 2.22 -23.82 8.48
CA LYS A 445 0.99 -23.01 8.42
C LYS A 445 1.34 -21.56 8.08
N GLN A 446 0.58 -20.96 7.16
CA GLN A 446 0.67 -19.53 6.88
C GLN A 446 -0.01 -18.75 8.00
N PRO A 447 0.61 -17.69 8.56
CA PRO A 447 -0.11 -16.77 9.43
C PRO A 447 -1.05 -15.87 8.62
N LEU A 448 -2.08 -15.30 9.26
CA LEU A 448 -2.91 -14.26 8.65
C LEU A 448 -2.11 -12.96 8.47
N ALA A 449 -1.17 -12.66 9.37
CA ALA A 449 -0.26 -11.54 9.24
C ALA A 449 1.09 -11.81 9.94
N ALA A 450 2.14 -11.14 9.49
CA ALA A 450 3.48 -11.18 10.05
C ALA A 450 4.01 -9.76 10.26
N ILE A 451 4.83 -9.59 11.29
CA ILE A 451 5.36 -8.30 11.74
C ILE A 451 6.88 -8.40 11.83
N PHE A 452 7.57 -7.48 11.17
CA PHE A 452 9.03 -7.40 11.15
C PHE A 452 9.52 -6.05 11.63
N GLY A 453 10.60 -6.04 12.40
CA GLY A 453 11.29 -4.81 12.81
C GLY A 453 12.55 -5.11 13.62
N ALA A 454 13.36 -4.10 13.89
CA ALA A 454 14.62 -4.25 14.62
C ALA A 454 14.42 -4.56 16.13
N LYS A 455 13.28 -4.12 16.69
CA LYS A 455 12.95 -4.24 18.13
C LYS A 455 11.47 -4.50 18.38
#